data_AF-A0A430KWR1-F1
#
_entry.id   AF-A0A430KWR1-F1
#
_cell.length_a   1.000
_cell.length_b   1.000
_cell.length_c   1.000
_cell.angle_alpha   90.00
_cell.angle_beta   90.00
_cell.angle_gamma   90.00
#
_symmetry.space_group_name_H-M   'P 1'
#
loop_
_entity.id
_entity.type
_entity.pdbx_description
1 polymer ?
#
loop_
_entity_poly.entity_id
_entity_poly.type
_entity_poly.pdbx_seq_one_letter_code
_entity_poly.pdbx_strand_id
1 'polypeptide(L)'
;MMHRVLVEERRWIGEERFLHALNYCMLLPGPEAQQLAIYIGWLLHKTKGGLVAGALFVLPGLVAIMALSWVYALFGNVPFVEALFFGLKAAVLAIVLQAVVRIGSRALKNNVMRGIAAASFVAIFFLGVPFPIIILAAAIAGFLGGRARHPAFMGGGSHGASGGKIVRDAETALGEHVPDHARPSLAWSLRISGALLALWLAPIAALLASVGPGNVFTQIALFFSKMAVVTFGGAYAVLAYVAQQAVENYGWLRPGEMLDGLGMAETTPGPLII
;
A
#
# COMPACT_ATOMS: atom_id res chain seq x y z
N MET A 1 -11.49 -4.85 -11.71
CA MET A 1 -11.83 -3.53 -12.28
C MET A 1 -10.73 -3.01 -13.20
N MET A 2 -9.49 -2.79 -12.72
CA MET A 2 -8.39 -2.29 -13.57
C MET A 2 -8.17 -3.13 -14.83
N HIS A 3 -8.09 -4.47 -14.70
CA HIS A 3 -7.97 -5.37 -15.85
C HIS A 3 -9.10 -5.14 -16.88
N ARG A 4 -10.37 -5.30 -16.47
CA ARG A 4 -11.55 -5.01 -17.30
C ARG A 4 -11.47 -3.65 -18.01
N VAL A 5 -11.17 -2.57 -17.31
CA VAL A 5 -11.14 -1.23 -17.92
C VAL A 5 -9.98 -1.09 -18.90
N LEU A 6 -8.77 -1.50 -18.50
CA LEU A 6 -7.54 -1.24 -19.26
C LEU A 6 -7.34 -2.20 -20.44
N VAL A 7 -7.72 -3.46 -20.25
CA VAL A 7 -7.53 -4.55 -21.22
C VAL A 7 -8.80 -4.76 -22.05
N GLU A 8 -9.95 -4.96 -21.41
CA GLU A 8 -11.18 -5.36 -22.13
C GLU A 8 -11.90 -4.17 -22.77
N GLU A 9 -12.17 -3.11 -22.00
CA GLU A 9 -12.97 -1.96 -22.45
C GLU A 9 -12.15 -0.96 -23.26
N ARG A 10 -11.00 -0.51 -22.74
CA ARG A 10 -10.16 0.51 -23.37
C ARG A 10 -9.11 -0.06 -24.33
N ARG A 11 -8.75 -1.34 -24.19
CA ARG A 11 -7.70 -2.01 -24.98
C ARG A 11 -6.40 -1.21 -25.08
N TRP A 12 -5.97 -0.61 -23.97
CA TRP A 12 -4.71 0.14 -23.92
C TRP A 12 -3.51 -0.80 -23.89
N ILE A 13 -3.66 -1.95 -23.25
CA ILE A 13 -2.62 -2.97 -23.03
C ILE A 13 -3.24 -4.37 -23.17
N GLY A 14 -2.48 -5.34 -23.68
CA GLY A 14 -2.96 -6.72 -23.85
C GLY A 14 -2.83 -7.54 -22.57
N GLU A 15 -3.38 -8.74 -22.61
CA GLU A 15 -3.45 -9.64 -21.44
C GLU A 15 -2.06 -10.00 -20.90
N GLU A 16 -1.15 -10.45 -21.77
CA GLU A 16 0.18 -10.89 -21.38
C GLU A 16 1.00 -9.76 -20.76
N ARG A 17 0.98 -8.58 -21.39
CA ARG A 17 1.71 -7.41 -20.90
C ARG A 17 1.12 -6.87 -19.61
N PHE A 18 -0.20 -6.89 -19.45
CA PHE A 18 -0.86 -6.54 -18.20
C PHE A 18 -0.45 -7.48 -17.06
N LEU A 19 -0.47 -8.79 -17.28
CA LEU A 19 -0.06 -9.78 -16.30
C LEU A 19 1.43 -9.67 -15.96
N HIS A 20 2.28 -9.42 -16.95
CA HIS A 20 3.71 -9.18 -16.73
C HIS A 20 3.94 -7.93 -15.86
N ALA A 21 3.25 -6.83 -16.16
CA ALA A 21 3.32 -5.60 -15.37
C ALA A 21 2.82 -5.81 -13.93
N LEU A 22 1.70 -6.51 -13.77
CA LEU A 22 1.12 -6.82 -12.46
C LEU A 22 2.08 -7.65 -11.61
N ASN A 23 2.66 -8.70 -12.19
CA ASN A 23 3.65 -9.55 -11.52
C ASN A 23 4.88 -8.74 -11.08
N TYR A 24 5.32 -7.78 -11.89
CA TYR A 24 6.43 -6.90 -11.51
C TYR A 24 6.07 -5.98 -10.34
N CYS A 25 4.88 -5.35 -10.36
CA CYS A 25 4.41 -4.51 -9.25
C CYS A 25 4.24 -5.30 -7.94
N MET A 26 3.91 -6.59 -8.00
CA MET A 26 3.85 -7.45 -6.81
C MET A 26 5.22 -7.69 -6.15
N LEU A 27 6.32 -7.53 -6.87
CA LEU A 27 7.67 -7.65 -6.32
C LEU A 27 8.14 -6.39 -5.60
N LEU A 28 7.51 -5.24 -5.90
CA LEU A 28 7.90 -3.94 -5.35
C LEU A 28 7.10 -3.63 -4.09
N PRO A 29 7.72 -3.06 -3.04
CA PRO A 29 6.97 -2.60 -1.87
C PRO A 29 6.03 -1.46 -2.26
N GLY A 30 4.74 -1.58 -1.90
CA GLY A 30 3.75 -0.52 -2.06
C GLY A 30 2.39 -0.98 -2.59
N PRO A 31 1.46 -0.04 -2.83
CA PRO A 31 0.14 -0.34 -3.35
C PRO A 31 0.20 -0.76 -4.83
N GLU A 32 0.01 -2.06 -5.09
CA GLU A 32 0.09 -2.69 -6.41
C GLU A 32 -0.70 -1.93 -7.49
N ALA A 33 -1.94 -1.53 -7.18
CA ALA A 33 -2.82 -0.84 -8.11
C ALA A 33 -2.28 0.54 -8.54
N GLN A 34 -1.69 1.29 -7.62
CA GLN A 34 -1.10 2.60 -7.90
C GLN A 34 0.18 2.46 -8.74
N GLN A 35 1.05 1.52 -8.37
CA GLN A 35 2.27 1.24 -9.14
C GLN A 35 1.93 0.82 -10.57
N LEU A 36 0.95 -0.06 -10.74
CA LEU A 36 0.47 -0.51 -12.05
C LEU A 36 -0.13 0.64 -12.86
N ALA A 37 -0.90 1.53 -12.22
CA ALA A 37 -1.44 2.72 -12.89
C ALA A 37 -0.34 3.68 -13.37
N ILE A 38 0.66 3.96 -12.53
CA ILE A 38 1.83 4.78 -12.88
C ILE A 38 2.60 4.13 -14.02
N TYR A 39 2.84 2.82 -13.95
CA TYR A 39 3.59 2.07 -14.95
C TYR A 39 2.88 2.09 -16.32
N ILE A 40 1.58 1.79 -16.35
CA ILE A 40 0.78 1.82 -17.59
C ILE A 40 0.68 3.25 -18.14
N GLY A 41 0.48 4.25 -17.27
CA GLY A 41 0.50 5.65 -17.66
C GLY A 41 1.83 6.06 -18.30
N TRP A 42 2.94 5.58 -17.74
CA TRP A 42 4.28 5.80 -18.28
C TRP A 42 4.52 5.07 -19.61
N LEU A 43 4.02 3.86 -19.77
CA LEU A 43 4.08 3.13 -21.03
C LEU A 43 3.35 3.88 -22.15
N LEU A 44 2.15 4.39 -21.87
CA LEU A 44 1.30 5.06 -22.87
C LEU A 44 1.78 6.48 -23.20
N HIS A 45 2.19 7.28 -22.21
CA HIS A 45 2.47 8.72 -22.40
C HIS A 45 3.78 9.19 -21.74
N LYS A 46 4.77 8.30 -21.61
CA LYS A 46 6.10 8.60 -21.04
C LYS A 46 5.98 9.17 -19.62
N THR A 47 6.97 9.93 -19.17
CA THR A 47 7.02 10.52 -17.82
C THR A 47 5.77 11.31 -17.45
N LYS A 48 5.19 12.07 -18.39
CA LYS A 48 3.96 12.84 -18.15
C LYS A 48 2.78 11.94 -17.80
N GLY A 49 2.61 10.83 -18.53
CA GLY A 49 1.54 9.87 -18.25
C GLY A 49 1.68 9.22 -16.89
N GLY A 50 2.89 8.81 -16.52
CA GLY A 50 3.15 8.22 -15.19
C GLY A 50 2.89 9.21 -14.05
N LEU A 51 3.33 10.46 -14.20
CA LEU A 51 3.09 11.52 -13.21
C LEU A 51 1.60 11.84 -13.06
N VAL A 52 0.88 12.01 -14.17
CA VAL A 52 -0.56 12.29 -14.13
C VAL A 52 -1.33 11.12 -13.53
N ALA A 53 -1.02 9.88 -13.93
CA ALA A 53 -1.66 8.69 -13.38
C ALA A 53 -1.42 8.57 -11.88
N GLY A 54 -0.18 8.74 -11.41
CA GLY A 54 0.15 8.69 -9.98
C GLY A 54 -0.49 9.83 -9.18
N ALA A 55 -0.39 11.06 -9.69
CA ALA A 55 -0.95 12.24 -9.02
C ALA A 55 -2.47 12.14 -8.91
N LEU A 56 -3.19 11.84 -9.99
CA LEU A 56 -4.65 11.72 -9.96
C LEU A 56 -5.14 10.46 -9.21
N PHE A 57 -4.28 9.47 -8.98
CA PHE A 57 -4.62 8.34 -8.12
C PHE A 57 -4.63 8.72 -6.63
N VAL A 58 -3.72 9.60 -6.20
CA VAL A 58 -3.52 9.95 -4.78
C VAL A 58 -4.19 11.28 -4.40
N LEU A 59 -4.09 12.30 -5.26
CA LEU A 59 -4.49 13.67 -4.96
C LEU A 59 -5.97 13.82 -4.56
N PRO A 60 -6.95 13.16 -5.20
CA PRO A 60 -8.35 13.26 -4.78
C PRO A 60 -8.55 12.75 -3.34
N GLY A 61 -7.92 11.63 -3.00
CA GLY A 61 -7.94 11.08 -1.65
C GLY A 61 -7.28 12.02 -0.65
N LEU A 62 -6.12 12.59 -1.00
CA LEU A 62 -5.39 13.56 -0.17
C LEU A 62 -6.24 14.80 0.12
N VAL A 63 -6.88 15.37 -0.90
CA VAL A 63 -7.73 16.55 -0.73
C VAL A 63 -8.94 16.22 0.15
N ALA A 64 -9.58 15.07 -0.08
CA ALA A 64 -10.74 14.65 0.71
C ALA A 64 -10.38 14.40 2.18
N ILE A 65 -9.30 13.66 2.46
CA ILE A 65 -8.87 13.38 3.84
C ILE A 65 -8.41 14.65 4.56
N MET A 66 -7.73 15.57 3.87
CA MET A 66 -7.33 16.85 4.45
C MET A 66 -8.55 17.71 4.79
N ALA A 67 -9.54 17.77 3.90
CA ALA A 67 -10.79 18.49 4.15
C ALA A 67 -11.54 17.90 5.36
N LEU A 68 -11.69 16.57 5.42
CA LEU A 68 -12.34 15.89 6.54
C LEU A 68 -11.58 16.08 7.86
N SER A 69 -10.24 16.02 7.82
CA SER A 69 -9.39 16.27 8.98
C SER A 69 -9.53 17.69 9.50
N TRP A 70 -9.67 18.68 8.61
CA TRP A 70 -9.93 20.07 9.00
C TRP A 70 -11.30 20.20 9.68
N VAL A 71 -12.34 19.58 9.12
CA VAL A 71 -13.68 19.55 9.71
C VAL A 71 -13.66 18.92 11.09
N TYR A 72 -12.97 17.79 11.25
CA TYR A 72 -12.80 17.10 12.53
C TYR A 72 -12.12 18.01 13.56
N ALA A 73 -11.00 18.65 13.20
CA ALA A 73 -10.24 19.48 14.12
C ALA A 73 -10.99 20.75 14.58
N LEU A 74 -11.81 21.35 13.71
CA LEU A 74 -12.54 22.58 14.04
C LEU A 74 -13.93 22.34 14.64
N PHE A 75 -14.64 21.31 14.18
CA PHE A 75 -16.07 21.11 14.46
C PHE A 75 -16.39 19.78 15.16
N GLY A 76 -15.38 18.99 15.53
CA GLY A 76 -15.57 17.66 16.14
C GLY A 76 -16.41 17.66 17.43
N ASN A 77 -16.45 18.78 18.16
CA ASN A 77 -17.22 18.93 19.40
C ASN A 77 -18.68 19.35 19.19
N VAL A 78 -19.12 19.56 17.94
CA VAL A 78 -20.51 19.90 17.64
C VAL A 78 -21.34 18.61 17.72
N PRO A 79 -22.47 18.56 18.47
CA PRO A 79 -23.20 17.32 18.73
C PRO A 79 -23.59 16.52 17.48
N PHE A 80 -23.93 17.22 16.40
CA PHE A 80 -24.25 16.59 15.11
C PHE A 80 -23.02 15.93 14.47
N VAL A 81 -21.88 16.61 14.50
CA VAL A 81 -20.62 16.12 13.93
C VAL A 81 -20.12 14.93 14.76
N GLU A 82 -20.16 15.04 16.09
CA GLU A 82 -19.82 13.96 17.01
C GLU A 82 -20.67 12.70 16.75
N ALA A 83 -21.99 12.85 16.60
CA ALA A 83 -22.88 11.74 16.28
C ALA A 83 -22.56 11.10 14.91
N LEU A 84 -22.20 11.91 13.91
CA LEU A 84 -21.78 11.41 12.60
C LEU A 84 -20.48 10.60 12.70
N PHE A 85 -19.48 11.10 13.42
CA PHE A 85 -18.22 10.39 13.67
C PHE A 85 -18.43 9.12 14.49
N PHE A 86 -19.38 9.11 15.43
CA PHE A 86 -19.75 7.90 16.14
C PHE A 86 -20.36 6.83 15.22
N GLY A 87 -21.26 7.23 14.31
CA GLY A 87 -21.79 6.34 13.28
C GLY A 87 -20.69 5.81 12.35
N LEU A 88 -19.74 6.66 11.98
CA LEU A 88 -18.56 6.28 11.20
C LEU A 88 -17.71 5.24 11.95
N LYS A 89 -17.40 5.43 13.24
CA LYS A 89 -16.65 4.46 14.06
C LYS A 89 -17.28 3.07 14.02
N ALA A 90 -18.60 2.98 14.12
CA ALA A 90 -19.32 1.71 14.06
C ALA A 90 -19.19 1.03 12.68
N ALA A 91 -19.32 1.80 11.59
CA ALA A 91 -19.15 1.29 10.24
C ALA A 91 -17.71 0.80 9.99
N VAL A 92 -16.72 1.53 10.48
CA VAL A 92 -15.30 1.23 10.31
C VAL A 92 -14.91 0.00 11.07
N LEU A 93 -15.40 -0.17 12.30
CA LEU A 93 -15.23 -1.41 13.05
C LEU A 93 -15.77 -2.61 12.25
N ALA A 94 -16.95 -2.49 11.63
CA ALA A 94 -17.51 -3.54 10.80
C ALA A 94 -16.63 -3.84 9.56
N ILE A 95 -16.14 -2.81 8.87
CA ILE A 95 -15.23 -2.94 7.71
C ILE A 95 -13.92 -3.61 8.12
N VAL A 96 -13.31 -3.19 9.23
CA VAL A 96 -12.07 -3.78 9.75
C VAL A 96 -12.28 -5.24 10.11
N LEU A 97 -13.37 -5.58 10.82
CA LEU A 97 -13.70 -6.98 11.13
C LEU A 97 -13.89 -7.81 9.85
N GLN A 98 -14.61 -7.27 8.87
CA GLN A 98 -14.79 -7.92 7.57
C GLN A 98 -13.45 -8.12 6.85
N ALA A 99 -12.56 -7.12 6.87
CA ALA A 99 -11.23 -7.20 6.28
C ALA A 99 -10.40 -8.28 6.97
N VAL A 100 -10.39 -8.35 8.31
CA VAL A 100 -9.71 -9.40 9.08
C VAL A 100 -10.21 -10.78 8.70
N VAL A 101 -11.53 -11.00 8.64
CA VAL A 101 -12.11 -12.30 8.26
C VAL A 101 -11.79 -12.66 6.80
N ARG A 102 -11.90 -11.69 5.89
CA ARG A 102 -11.63 -11.88 4.46
C ARG A 102 -10.16 -12.18 4.17
N ILE A 103 -9.24 -11.45 4.82
CA ILE A 103 -7.80 -11.65 4.66
C ILE A 103 -7.40 -12.95 5.37
N GLY A 104 -7.86 -13.16 6.60
CA GLY A 104 -7.58 -14.36 7.39
C GLY A 104 -8.02 -15.66 6.70
N SER A 105 -9.24 -15.70 6.12
CA SER A 105 -9.71 -16.88 5.37
C SER A 105 -8.92 -17.14 4.08
N ARG A 106 -8.33 -16.10 3.48
CA ARG A 106 -7.47 -16.22 2.31
C ARG A 106 -6.03 -16.62 2.68
N ALA A 107 -5.49 -16.11 3.77
CA ALA A 107 -4.11 -16.33 4.18
C ALA A 107 -3.92 -17.58 5.06
N LEU A 108 -4.82 -17.85 6.02
CA LEU A 108 -4.67 -18.89 7.04
C LEU A 108 -5.29 -20.22 6.59
N LYS A 109 -4.60 -20.91 5.67
CA LYS A 109 -5.09 -22.15 5.06
C LYS A 109 -5.00 -23.39 5.95
N ASN A 110 -4.12 -23.39 6.95
CA ASN A 110 -3.90 -24.55 7.82
C ASN A 110 -3.61 -24.14 9.28
N ASN A 111 -3.53 -25.14 10.17
CA ASN A 111 -3.29 -24.91 11.59
C ASN A 111 -1.92 -24.31 11.89
N VAL A 112 -0.90 -24.56 11.07
CA VAL A 112 0.43 -23.96 11.24
C VAL A 112 0.37 -22.46 11.02
N MET A 113 -0.29 -22.01 9.95
CA MET A 113 -0.49 -20.59 9.67
C MET A 113 -1.31 -19.90 10.77
N ARG A 114 -2.35 -20.57 11.30
CA ARG A 114 -3.11 -20.06 12.45
C ARG A 114 -2.25 -19.95 13.71
N GLY A 115 -1.38 -20.94 13.95
CA GLY A 115 -0.42 -20.92 15.05
C GLY A 115 0.57 -19.77 14.95
N ILE A 116 1.13 -19.52 13.76
CA ILE A 116 1.99 -18.36 13.50
C ILE A 116 1.21 -17.05 13.73
N ALA A 117 -0.02 -16.93 13.23
CA ALA A 117 -0.84 -15.74 13.46
C ALA A 117 -1.13 -15.49 14.95
N ALA A 118 -1.46 -16.53 15.71
CA ALA A 118 -1.67 -16.43 17.15
C ALA A 118 -0.38 -16.05 17.89
N ALA A 119 0.76 -16.65 17.54
CA ALA A 119 2.05 -16.31 18.13
C ALA A 119 2.46 -14.86 17.82
N SER A 120 2.26 -14.40 16.58
CA SER A 120 2.47 -13.01 16.17
C SER A 120 1.57 -12.05 16.94
N PHE A 121 0.29 -12.38 17.13
CA PHE A 121 -0.62 -11.56 17.93
C PHE A 121 -0.14 -11.45 19.38
N VAL A 122 0.27 -12.57 19.99
CA VAL A 122 0.81 -12.57 21.35
C VAL A 122 2.09 -11.72 21.45
N ALA A 123 2.98 -11.85 20.47
CA ALA A 123 4.23 -11.11 20.41
C ALA A 123 4.02 -9.59 20.30
N ILE A 124 3.08 -9.12 19.46
CA ILE A 124 2.79 -7.68 19.34
C ILE A 124 2.07 -7.18 20.58
N PHE A 125 0.97 -7.83 20.94
CA PHE A 125 0.02 -7.29 21.91
C PHE A 125 0.49 -7.40 23.36
N PHE A 126 1.10 -8.52 23.75
CA PHE A 126 1.51 -8.75 25.14
C PHE A 126 3.00 -8.48 25.37
N LEU A 127 3.84 -8.76 24.38
CA LEU A 127 5.30 -8.64 24.52
C LEU A 127 5.87 -7.35 23.92
N GLY A 128 5.04 -6.55 23.22
CA GLY A 128 5.48 -5.30 22.59
C GLY A 128 6.55 -5.50 21.52
N VAL A 129 6.64 -6.70 20.91
CA VAL A 129 7.67 -7.00 19.92
C VAL A 129 7.42 -6.15 18.66
N PRO A 130 8.44 -5.43 18.15
CA PRO A 130 8.31 -4.62 16.95
C PRO A 130 7.83 -5.43 15.73
N PHE A 131 6.82 -4.91 15.04
CA PHE A 131 6.24 -5.52 13.84
C PHE A 131 7.26 -5.98 12.78
N PRO A 132 8.34 -5.24 12.45
CA PRO A 132 9.35 -5.71 11.49
C PRO A 132 10.05 -7.01 11.90
N ILE A 133 10.26 -7.23 13.20
CA ILE A 133 10.89 -8.45 13.72
C ILE A 133 9.96 -9.64 13.51
N ILE A 134 8.66 -9.43 13.67
CA ILE A 134 7.64 -10.47 13.51
C ILE A 134 7.51 -10.87 12.04
N ILE A 135 7.51 -9.89 11.13
CA ILE A 135 7.57 -10.17 9.69
C ILE A 135 8.81 -10.99 9.37
N LEU A 136 9.98 -10.58 9.85
CA LEU A 136 11.24 -11.27 9.57
C LEU A 136 11.22 -12.71 10.11
N ALA A 137 10.75 -12.91 11.34
CA ALA A 137 10.62 -14.23 11.95
C ALA A 137 9.64 -15.12 11.17
N ALA A 138 8.48 -14.58 10.77
CA ALA A 138 7.50 -15.30 9.95
C ALA A 138 8.06 -15.66 8.56
N ALA A 139 8.82 -14.76 7.94
CA ALA A 139 9.48 -14.99 6.66
C ALA A 139 10.54 -16.10 6.77
N ILE A 140 11.38 -16.08 7.81
CA ILE A 140 12.37 -17.13 8.08
C ILE A 140 11.67 -18.47 8.33
N ALA A 141 10.61 -18.50 9.14
CA ALA A 141 9.84 -19.71 9.40
C ALA A 141 9.21 -20.27 8.10
N GLY A 142 8.65 -19.40 7.26
CA GLY A 142 8.12 -19.77 5.94
C GLY A 142 9.20 -20.29 4.99
N PHE A 143 10.36 -19.66 4.95
CA PHE A 143 11.49 -20.07 4.12
C PHE A 143 12.05 -21.44 4.54
N LEU A 144 12.28 -21.64 5.83
CA LEU A 144 12.75 -22.93 6.36
C LEU A 144 11.71 -24.03 6.15
N GLY A 145 10.43 -23.73 6.39
CA GLY A 145 9.31 -24.65 6.15
C GLY A 145 9.16 -25.04 4.67
N GLY A 146 9.33 -24.09 3.76
CA GLY A 146 9.33 -24.31 2.32
C GLY A 146 10.55 -25.13 1.85
N ARG A 147 11.74 -24.83 2.37
CA ARG A 147 12.97 -25.58 2.06
C ARG A 147 12.91 -27.02 2.58
N ALA A 148 12.28 -27.25 3.73
CA ALA A 148 12.00 -28.58 4.26
C ALA A 148 10.88 -29.32 3.51
N ARG A 149 10.25 -28.71 2.48
CA ARG A 149 9.09 -29.23 1.74
C ARG A 149 7.93 -29.65 2.65
N HIS A 150 7.75 -28.95 3.77
CA HIS A 150 6.67 -29.28 4.69
C HIS A 150 5.33 -28.92 4.03
N PRO A 151 4.33 -29.84 3.98
CA PRO A 151 3.11 -29.66 3.20
C PRO A 151 2.31 -28.41 3.59
N ALA A 152 2.40 -27.97 4.85
CA ALA A 152 1.76 -26.73 5.31
C ALA A 152 2.32 -25.43 4.68
N PHE A 153 3.53 -25.45 4.11
CA PHE A 153 4.17 -24.29 3.49
C PHE A 153 4.24 -24.38 1.96
N MET A 154 3.75 -25.49 1.38
CA MET A 154 3.62 -25.65 -0.07
C MET A 154 2.27 -25.09 -0.54
N GLY A 155 2.13 -23.76 -0.51
CA GLY A 155 0.94 -23.05 -0.99
C GLY A 155 0.99 -22.78 -2.50
N GLY A 156 -0.01 -23.27 -3.24
CA GLY A 156 -0.12 -23.20 -4.69
C GLY A 156 -0.27 -21.77 -5.24
N GLY A 157 0.77 -21.30 -5.91
CA GLY A 157 0.75 -20.07 -6.69
C GLY A 157 0.25 -20.34 -8.11
N SER A 158 -1.01 -20.04 -8.36
CA SER A 158 -1.45 -19.57 -9.67
C SER A 158 -2.68 -18.73 -9.43
N HIS A 159 -2.59 -17.43 -9.70
CA HIS A 159 -3.79 -16.64 -9.95
C HIS A 159 -4.59 -17.39 -11.02
N GLY A 160 -5.90 -17.56 -10.76
CA GLY A 160 -6.78 -18.26 -11.67
C GLY A 160 -6.67 -17.66 -13.07
N ALA A 161 -6.41 -18.50 -14.05
CA ALA A 161 -6.41 -18.09 -15.45
C ALA A 161 -7.72 -17.38 -15.76
N SER A 162 -7.64 -16.12 -16.18
CA SER A 162 -8.80 -15.36 -16.62
C SER A 162 -9.34 -16.02 -17.89
N GLY A 163 -10.46 -16.74 -17.78
CA GLY A 163 -11.11 -17.48 -18.87
C GLY A 163 -11.85 -16.60 -19.89
N GLY A 164 -11.35 -15.40 -20.15
CA GLY A 164 -11.90 -14.45 -21.12
C GLY A 164 -11.25 -14.56 -22.51
N LYS A 165 -11.86 -13.91 -23.51
CA LYS A 165 -11.21 -13.69 -24.82
C LYS A 165 -9.90 -12.93 -24.59
N ILE A 166 -8.77 -13.59 -24.84
CA ILE A 166 -7.44 -13.02 -24.65
C ILE A 166 -7.24 -11.88 -25.66
N VAL A 167 -7.19 -10.64 -25.16
CA VAL A 167 -6.84 -9.46 -25.96
C VAL A 167 -5.34 -9.53 -26.22
N ARG A 168 -4.96 -9.73 -27.49
CA ARG A 168 -3.56 -9.79 -27.91
C ARG A 168 -2.96 -8.39 -27.94
N ASP A 169 -1.66 -8.27 -27.66
CA ASP A 169 -0.94 -6.99 -27.69
C ASP A 169 -1.08 -6.27 -29.05
N ALA A 170 -1.15 -7.01 -30.17
CA ALA A 170 -1.37 -6.45 -31.52
C ALA A 170 -2.67 -5.64 -31.66
N GLU A 171 -3.71 -5.96 -30.88
CA GLU A 171 -5.02 -5.33 -30.97
C GLU A 171 -5.15 -4.09 -30.05
N THR A 172 -4.05 -3.66 -29.43
CA THR A 172 -4.04 -2.66 -28.37
C THR A 172 -3.35 -1.37 -28.80
N ALA A 173 -3.60 -0.29 -28.08
CA ALA A 173 -2.98 1.02 -28.37
C ALA A 173 -1.44 1.00 -28.28
N LEU A 174 -0.87 0.11 -27.46
CA LEU A 174 0.58 -0.07 -27.32
C LEU A 174 1.18 -0.92 -28.46
N GLY A 175 0.37 -1.77 -29.10
CA GLY A 175 0.83 -2.75 -30.08
C GLY A 175 1.77 -3.80 -29.50
N GLU A 176 2.30 -4.67 -30.37
CA GLU A 176 3.26 -5.71 -29.97
C GLU A 176 4.64 -5.14 -29.59
N HIS A 177 5.02 -4.01 -30.18
CA HIS A 177 6.33 -3.42 -29.96
C HIS A 177 6.48 -2.85 -28.54
N VAL A 178 7.70 -2.90 -28.02
CA VAL A 178 8.07 -2.21 -26.78
C VAL A 178 8.39 -0.75 -27.15
N PRO A 179 7.72 0.25 -26.54
CA PRO A 179 8.02 1.65 -26.81
C PRO A 179 9.51 1.97 -26.60
N ASP A 180 10.07 2.86 -27.42
CA ASP A 180 11.51 3.15 -27.37
C ASP A 180 11.99 3.68 -26.00
N HIS A 181 11.15 4.44 -25.30
CA HIS A 181 11.43 4.93 -23.95
C HIS A 181 11.35 3.85 -22.86
N ALA A 182 10.73 2.71 -23.17
CA ALA A 182 10.64 1.56 -22.28
C ALA A 182 11.81 0.58 -22.46
N ARG A 183 12.73 0.86 -23.41
CA ARG A 183 13.93 0.05 -23.59
C ARG A 183 14.90 0.28 -22.42
N PRO A 184 15.48 -0.80 -21.84
CA PRO A 184 16.35 -0.68 -20.68
C PRO A 184 17.62 0.08 -21.05
N SER A 185 17.93 1.15 -20.30
CA SER A 185 19.20 1.85 -20.41
C SER A 185 19.73 2.18 -19.02
N LEU A 186 20.87 1.57 -18.66
CA LEU A 186 21.44 1.69 -17.31
C LEU A 186 21.71 3.15 -16.93
N ALA A 187 22.22 3.94 -17.87
CA ALA A 187 22.51 5.36 -17.65
C ALA A 187 21.24 6.16 -17.33
N TRP A 188 20.14 5.92 -18.02
CA TRP A 188 18.87 6.59 -17.73
C TRP A 188 18.29 6.12 -16.41
N SER A 189 18.30 4.80 -16.15
CA SER A 189 17.83 4.23 -14.87
C SER A 189 18.59 4.83 -13.68
N LEU A 190 19.93 4.89 -13.72
CA LEU A 190 20.73 5.48 -12.66
C LEU A 190 20.43 6.99 -12.47
N ARG A 191 20.29 7.74 -13.56
CA ARG A 191 19.98 9.18 -13.51
C ARG A 191 18.60 9.44 -12.90
N ILE A 192 17.58 8.69 -13.32
CA ILE A 192 16.22 8.84 -12.80
C ILE A 192 16.13 8.35 -11.35
N SER A 193 16.75 7.22 -11.01
CA SER A 193 16.83 6.75 -9.63
C SER A 193 17.53 7.77 -8.74
N GLY A 194 18.64 8.35 -9.18
CA GLY A 194 19.32 9.43 -8.47
C GLY A 194 18.44 10.67 -8.28
N ALA A 195 17.72 11.08 -9.32
CA ALA A 195 16.80 12.22 -9.24
C ALA A 195 15.62 11.95 -8.28
N LEU A 196 15.02 10.76 -8.31
CA LEU A 196 13.92 10.38 -7.42
C LEU A 196 14.39 10.21 -5.97
N LEU A 197 15.58 9.64 -5.75
CA LEU A 197 16.20 9.55 -4.43
C LEU A 197 16.51 10.95 -3.88
N ALA A 198 17.03 11.85 -4.70
CA ALA A 198 17.26 13.24 -4.30
C ALA A 198 15.94 13.94 -3.96
N LEU A 199 14.90 13.78 -4.79
CA LEU A 199 13.58 14.36 -4.55
C LEU A 199 12.94 13.85 -3.25
N TRP A 200 13.20 12.59 -2.89
CA TRP A 200 12.71 12.00 -1.66
C TRP A 200 13.53 12.41 -0.43
N LEU A 201 14.86 12.34 -0.49
CA LEU A 201 15.74 12.58 0.66
C LEU A 201 16.00 14.07 0.94
N ALA A 202 15.96 14.93 -0.08
CA ALA A 202 16.17 16.37 0.08
C ALA A 202 15.22 17.03 1.10
N PRO A 203 13.88 16.83 1.06
CA PRO A 203 12.98 17.44 2.05
C PRO A 203 13.24 16.91 3.47
N ILE A 204 13.60 15.63 3.61
CA ILE A 204 13.94 15.04 4.91
C ILE A 204 15.23 15.66 5.47
N ALA A 205 16.26 15.78 4.63
CA ALA A 205 17.52 16.42 4.99
C ALA A 205 17.32 17.90 5.34
N ALA A 206 16.46 18.60 4.60
CA ALA A 206 16.10 19.98 4.89
C ALA A 206 15.39 20.13 6.24
N LEU A 207 14.45 19.23 6.58
CA LEU A 207 13.78 19.22 7.89
C LEU A 207 14.78 18.92 9.02
N LEU A 208 15.66 17.93 8.84
CA LEU A 208 16.71 17.60 9.80
C LEU A 208 17.64 18.77 10.07
N ALA A 209 18.05 19.50 9.02
CA ALA A 209 18.97 20.63 9.14
C ALA A 209 18.30 21.90 9.69
N SER A 210 17.02 22.13 9.39
CA SER A 210 16.32 23.38 9.74
C SER A 210 15.64 23.35 11.10
N VAL A 211 14.91 22.27 11.41
CA VAL A 211 14.07 22.17 12.62
C VAL A 211 14.51 21.05 13.56
N GLY A 212 15.48 20.23 13.14
CA GLY A 212 16.09 19.18 13.96
C GLY A 212 15.29 17.89 14.05
N PRO A 213 15.86 16.82 14.64
CA PRO A 213 15.25 15.49 14.75
C PRO A 213 14.10 15.42 15.76
N GLY A 214 14.04 16.34 16.71
CA GLY A 214 12.98 16.40 17.72
C GLY A 214 11.66 16.98 17.21
N ASN A 215 11.65 17.60 16.02
CA ASN A 215 10.44 18.20 15.45
C ASN A 215 9.48 17.13 14.90
N VAL A 216 8.18 17.31 15.16
CA VAL A 216 7.12 16.38 14.74
C VAL A 216 7.15 16.13 13.23
N PHE A 217 7.36 17.16 12.39
CA PHE A 217 7.43 16.98 10.94
C PHE A 217 8.64 16.15 10.51
N THR A 218 9.79 16.33 11.17
CA THR A 218 10.99 15.51 10.92
C THR A 218 10.75 14.05 11.31
N GLN A 219 10.11 13.82 12.46
CA GLN A 219 9.80 12.46 12.92
C GLN A 219 8.81 11.76 11.98
N ILE A 220 7.74 12.45 11.55
CA ILE A 220 6.78 11.94 10.55
C ILE A 220 7.51 11.61 9.24
N ALA A 221 8.32 12.53 8.72
CA ALA A 221 9.06 12.33 7.48
C ALA A 221 9.99 11.13 7.54
N LEU A 222 10.76 10.97 8.64
CA LEU A 222 11.65 9.83 8.85
C LEU A 222 10.87 8.52 9.01
N PHE A 223 9.77 8.56 9.76
CA PHE A 223 8.93 7.39 10.02
C PHE A 223 8.33 6.82 8.73
N PHE A 224 7.63 7.65 7.95
CA PHE A 224 7.01 7.23 6.69
C PHE A 224 8.07 6.88 5.63
N SER A 225 9.24 7.53 5.65
CA SER A 225 10.34 7.16 4.76
C SER A 225 10.93 5.79 5.10
N LYS A 226 11.14 5.48 6.39
CA LYS A 226 11.56 4.14 6.81
C LYS A 226 10.50 3.11 6.42
N MET A 227 9.23 3.42 6.70
CA MET A 227 8.08 2.57 6.38
C MET A 227 8.03 2.23 4.89
N ALA A 228 8.21 3.19 4.00
CA ALA A 228 8.18 2.97 2.56
C ALA A 228 9.16 1.87 2.07
N VAL A 229 10.28 1.67 2.78
CA VAL A 229 11.29 0.64 2.44
C VAL A 229 10.98 -0.72 3.08
N VAL A 230 10.34 -0.73 4.26
CA VAL A 230 10.14 -1.96 5.05
C VAL A 230 8.76 -2.58 4.91
N THR A 231 7.87 -1.94 4.14
CA THR A 231 6.46 -2.31 4.11
C THR A 231 6.17 -3.37 3.05
N PHE A 232 5.75 -4.54 3.53
CA PHE A 232 5.24 -5.66 2.73
C PHE A 232 3.88 -6.08 3.28
N GLY A 233 2.98 -6.59 2.42
CA GLY A 233 1.72 -7.19 2.88
C GLY A 233 0.45 -6.32 2.75
N GLY A 234 0.48 -5.26 1.95
CA GLY A 234 -0.68 -4.43 1.63
C GLY A 234 -1.08 -3.46 2.75
N ALA A 235 -1.99 -2.53 2.44
CA ALA A 235 -2.33 -1.38 3.30
C ALA A 235 -2.71 -1.74 4.75
N TYR A 236 -3.43 -2.84 4.96
CA TYR A 236 -3.89 -3.26 6.29
C TYR A 236 -2.75 -3.72 7.22
N ALA A 237 -1.69 -4.33 6.67
CA ALA A 237 -0.53 -4.74 7.47
C ALA A 237 0.24 -3.52 8.00
N VAL A 238 0.38 -2.51 7.13
CA VAL A 238 1.04 -1.24 7.45
C VAL A 238 0.27 -0.46 8.49
N LEU A 239 -1.06 -0.45 8.39
CA LEU A 239 -1.93 0.32 9.25
C LEU A 239 -1.76 -0.03 10.73
N ALA A 240 -1.62 -1.31 11.06
CA ALA A 240 -1.38 -1.74 12.44
C ALA A 240 -0.06 -1.17 12.97
N TYR A 241 0.99 -1.15 12.14
CA TYR A 241 2.27 -0.55 12.51
C TYR A 241 2.20 0.98 12.63
N VAL A 242 1.47 1.66 11.73
CA VAL A 242 1.19 3.11 11.82
C VAL A 242 0.48 3.42 13.13
N ALA A 243 -0.59 2.68 13.46
CA ALA A 243 -1.37 2.88 14.68
C ALA A 243 -0.50 2.73 15.93
N GLN A 244 0.29 1.66 16.01
CA GLN A 244 1.19 1.42 17.13
C GLN A 244 2.19 2.58 17.30
N GLN A 245 2.82 3.01 16.21
CA GLN A 245 3.84 4.05 16.27
C GLN A 245 3.25 5.43 16.55
N ALA A 246 2.15 5.79 15.90
CA ALA A 246 1.49 7.08 16.08
C ALA A 246 0.86 7.23 17.47
N VAL A 247 0.31 6.15 18.03
CA VAL A 247 -0.43 6.20 19.31
C VAL A 247 0.47 5.89 20.51
N GLU A 248 1.23 4.79 20.46
CA GLU A 248 1.98 4.30 21.63
C GLU A 248 3.38 4.90 21.73
N ASN A 249 4.10 4.99 20.60
CA ASN A 249 5.51 5.39 20.61
C ASN A 249 5.70 6.91 20.52
N TYR A 250 5.08 7.54 19.52
CA TYR A 250 5.23 8.97 19.27
C TYR A 250 4.16 9.84 19.94
N GLY A 251 3.00 9.26 20.27
CA GLY A 251 1.88 10.00 20.88
C GLY A 251 1.33 11.13 19.98
N TRP A 252 1.45 11.00 18.65
CA TRP A 252 0.90 11.96 17.70
C TRP A 252 -0.63 11.97 17.70
N LEU A 253 -1.25 10.82 17.99
CA LEU A 253 -2.70 10.63 17.98
C LEU A 253 -3.15 9.84 19.22
N ARG A 254 -4.34 10.14 19.71
CA ARG A 254 -5.04 9.30 20.69
C ARG A 254 -5.63 8.06 20.00
N PRO A 255 -5.88 6.96 20.72
CA PRO A 255 -6.47 5.76 20.13
C PRO A 255 -7.78 6.02 19.38
N GLY A 256 -8.64 6.89 19.93
CA GLY A 256 -9.91 7.29 19.28
C GLY A 256 -9.71 8.10 18.00
N GLU A 257 -8.71 9.00 17.98
CA GLU A 257 -8.38 9.84 16.81
C GLU A 257 -7.81 8.99 15.67
N MET A 258 -7.04 7.95 15.99
CA MET A 258 -6.56 6.99 14.98
C MET A 258 -7.71 6.23 14.32
N LEU A 259 -8.73 5.82 15.10
CA LEU A 259 -9.92 5.17 14.57
C LEU A 259 -10.78 6.12 13.72
N ASP A 260 -10.91 7.38 14.14
CA ASP A 260 -11.57 8.43 13.36
C ASP A 260 -10.84 8.66 12.03
N GLY A 261 -9.52 8.77 12.07
CA GLY A 261 -8.65 8.91 10.90
C GLY A 261 -8.78 7.76 9.91
N LEU A 262 -8.73 6.52 10.41
CA LEU A 262 -8.97 5.32 9.61
C LEU A 262 -10.36 5.35 8.96
N GLY A 263 -11.36 5.79 9.72
CA GLY A 263 -12.71 5.86 9.21
C GLY A 263 -12.88 6.83 8.07
N MET A 264 -12.29 8.01 8.19
CA MET A 264 -12.24 8.96 7.10
C MET A 264 -11.50 8.35 5.90
N ALA A 265 -10.34 7.72 6.11
CA ALA A 265 -9.54 7.13 5.03
C ALA A 265 -10.24 5.99 4.26
N GLU A 266 -11.05 5.16 4.92
CA GLU A 266 -11.84 4.11 4.25
C GLU A 266 -13.03 4.68 3.45
N THR A 267 -13.48 5.90 3.78
CA THR A 267 -14.56 6.58 3.04
C THR A 267 -14.07 7.43 1.88
N THR A 268 -12.77 7.72 1.81
CA THR A 268 -12.19 8.52 0.73
C THR A 268 -11.76 7.66 -0.46
N PRO A 269 -11.82 8.19 -1.69
CA PRO A 269 -11.29 7.50 -2.86
C PRO A 269 -9.76 7.46 -2.83
N GLY A 270 -9.16 6.34 -3.20
CA GLY A 270 -7.70 6.21 -3.35
C GLY A 270 -7.11 5.13 -2.45
N PRO A 271 -5.77 5.12 -2.27
CA PRO A 271 -5.12 4.20 -1.35
C PRO A 271 -5.48 4.56 0.10
N LEU A 272 -5.65 3.54 0.95
CA LEU A 272 -6.00 3.71 2.36
C LEU A 272 -4.94 4.45 3.18
N ILE A 273 -3.69 4.41 2.72
CA ILE A 273 -2.57 5.11 3.33
C ILE A 273 -2.03 6.07 2.27
N ILE A 274 -2.13 7.36 2.57
CA ILE A 274 -1.71 8.49 1.75
C ILE A 274 -0.58 9.23 2.45
#